data_AF-A0A3C0DKG0-F1
#
_entry.id   AF-A0A3C0DKG0-F1
#
_cell.length_a   1.000
_cell.length_b   1.000
_cell.length_c   1.000
_cell.angle_alpha   90.00
_cell.angle_beta   90.00
_cell.angle_gamma   90.00
#
_symmetry.space_group_name_H-M   'P 1'
#
loop_
_entity.id
_entity.type
_entity.pdbx_description
1 polymer ?
#
loop_
_entity_poly.entity_id
_entity_poly.type
_entity_poly.pdbx_seq_one_letter_code
_entity_poly.pdbx_strand_id
1 'polypeptide(L)'
;MPGVPRVSERGPGLVAVPGSAPESLPAQTSQSVGPIVTYCTHSGESYEPTSGTDNKKYGDIFEVQDALANALKKKGFEVVASKDNFNPHDADAYMRSRRTAAQLLQKRPVVMIDIHRDGIPNASYYRREVSGQQVAATRLVVGRQNANRGVNFEFAKQIKAAADKLHPGLVREIFWAKGNYNQDLAPRSILIEFGT
;
A
#
# COMPACT_ATOMS: atom_id res chain seq x y z
N MET A 1 -33.42 -18.34 -86.16
CA MET A 1 -33.90 -16.98 -86.54
C MET A 1 -35.41 -17.00 -86.46
N PRO A 2 -36.12 -15.96 -85.97
CA PRO A 2 -35.69 -14.65 -85.45
C PRO A 2 -36.06 -14.50 -83.95
N GLY A 3 -35.75 -13.45 -83.20
CA GLY A 3 -35.15 -12.15 -83.46
C GLY A 3 -35.10 -11.41 -82.10
N VAL A 4 -34.00 -10.69 -81.88
CA VAL A 4 -33.78 -9.80 -80.73
C VAL A 4 -34.51 -8.47 -80.99
N PRO A 5 -34.96 -7.78 -79.93
CA PRO A 5 -34.87 -6.32 -79.89
C PRO A 5 -33.99 -5.84 -78.73
N ARG A 6 -33.01 -4.99 -79.08
CA ARG A 6 -32.26 -4.09 -78.19
C ARG A 6 -33.02 -2.76 -78.08
N VAL A 7 -33.05 -2.14 -76.89
CA VAL A 7 -33.01 -0.67 -76.62
C VAL A 7 -32.62 -0.55 -75.12
N SER A 8 -31.43 -0.10 -74.68
CA SER A 8 -30.73 1.20 -74.65
C SER A 8 -30.55 1.71 -73.21
N GLU A 9 -29.28 1.93 -72.86
CA GLU A 9 -28.70 2.99 -72.01
C GLU A 9 -29.45 3.51 -70.78
N ARG A 10 -28.78 3.39 -69.62
CA ARG A 10 -28.14 4.49 -68.87
C ARG A 10 -27.52 3.94 -67.58
N GLY A 11 -26.21 4.13 -67.42
CA GLY A 11 -25.54 3.89 -66.16
C GLY A 11 -25.81 4.98 -65.13
N PRO A 12 -25.74 4.65 -63.84
CA PRO A 12 -25.02 5.46 -62.87
C PRO A 12 -24.00 4.55 -62.18
N GLY A 13 -22.72 4.89 -62.15
CA GLY A 13 -22.21 5.91 -61.24
C GLY A 13 -21.39 5.19 -60.18
N LEU A 14 -20.07 5.14 -60.38
CA LEU A 14 -19.11 4.65 -59.41
C LEU A 14 -19.23 5.52 -58.15
N VAL A 15 -19.84 5.00 -57.08
CA VAL A 15 -19.81 5.67 -55.78
C VAL A 15 -18.47 5.31 -55.13
N ALA A 16 -17.52 6.24 -55.20
CA ALA A 16 -16.32 6.19 -54.40
C ALA A 16 -16.71 6.30 -52.92
N VAL A 17 -16.43 5.26 -52.15
CA VAL A 17 -16.55 5.29 -50.69
C VAL A 17 -15.30 6.01 -50.15
N PRO A 18 -15.43 7.15 -49.46
CA PRO A 18 -14.27 7.84 -48.91
C PRO A 18 -13.68 7.04 -47.74
N GLY A 19 -12.35 7.07 -47.67
CA GLY A 19 -11.52 6.20 -46.84
C GLY A 19 -11.89 6.19 -45.36
N SER A 20 -11.89 4.98 -44.80
CA SER A 20 -11.81 4.74 -43.36
C SER A 20 -10.47 5.25 -42.85
N ALA A 21 -10.49 6.39 -42.16
CA ALA A 21 -9.40 6.78 -41.27
C ALA A 21 -9.16 5.67 -40.24
N PRO A 22 -7.91 5.41 -39.81
CA PRO A 22 -7.66 4.42 -38.77
C PRO A 22 -8.30 4.90 -37.48
N GLU A 23 -9.17 4.06 -36.94
CA GLU A 23 -9.77 4.20 -35.62
C GLU A 23 -8.64 4.25 -34.60
N SER A 24 -8.34 5.45 -34.09
CA SER A 24 -7.36 5.61 -33.02
C SER A 24 -7.94 4.96 -31.77
N LEU A 25 -7.29 3.86 -31.36
CA LEU A 25 -7.53 3.23 -30.07
C LEU A 25 -7.50 4.31 -28.98
N PRO A 26 -8.52 4.43 -28.13
CA PRO A 26 -8.48 5.38 -27.03
C PRO A 26 -7.28 5.03 -26.17
N ALA A 27 -6.39 6.01 -25.99
CA ALA A 27 -5.30 5.94 -25.04
C ALA A 27 -5.89 5.51 -23.70
N GLN A 28 -5.47 4.34 -23.19
CA GLN A 28 -5.70 3.97 -21.80
C GLN A 28 -5.17 5.13 -20.97
N THR A 29 -6.09 5.93 -20.43
CA THR A 29 -5.77 6.87 -19.38
C THR A 29 -5.08 6.05 -18.31
N SER A 30 -3.83 6.38 -18.01
CA SER A 30 -3.18 5.93 -16.80
C SER A 30 -4.09 6.35 -15.66
N GLN A 31 -4.94 5.43 -15.17
CA GLN A 31 -5.63 5.62 -13.92
C GLN A 31 -4.55 5.99 -12.92
N SER A 32 -4.58 7.22 -12.42
CA SER A 32 -3.68 7.63 -11.36
C SER A 32 -3.90 6.65 -10.21
N VAL A 33 -2.91 5.79 -10.01
CA VAL A 33 -2.88 4.87 -8.88
C VAL A 33 -2.80 5.79 -7.67
N GLY A 34 -3.83 5.78 -6.82
CA GLY A 34 -3.87 6.61 -5.62
C GLY A 34 -2.63 6.42 -4.74
N PRO A 35 -2.35 7.34 -3.80
CA PRO A 35 -1.12 7.30 -3.03
C PRO A 35 -1.05 6.10 -2.08
N ILE A 36 0.15 5.79 -1.62
CA ILE A 36 0.34 5.01 -0.39
C ILE A 36 0.23 5.99 0.77
N VAL A 37 -0.62 5.70 1.76
CA VAL A 37 -0.73 6.53 2.97
C VAL A 37 -0.08 5.84 4.15
N THR A 38 0.62 6.60 4.97
CA THR A 38 1.26 6.10 6.20
C THR A 38 0.91 6.97 7.40
N TYR A 39 0.81 6.36 8.57
CA TYR A 39 0.62 7.02 9.87
C TYR A 39 1.19 6.13 10.98
N CYS A 40 1.36 6.66 12.19
CA CYS A 40 1.87 5.91 13.34
C CYS A 40 0.90 6.06 14.52
N THR A 41 -0.01 5.08 14.70
CA THR A 41 -1.02 5.12 15.78
C THR A 41 -0.35 5.31 17.14
N HIS A 42 0.70 4.56 17.43
CA HIS A 42 1.51 4.75 18.64
C HIS A 42 2.65 5.73 18.37
N SER A 43 2.29 7.02 18.32
CA SER A 43 3.18 8.11 17.91
C SER A 43 4.40 8.33 18.81
N GLY A 44 4.39 7.78 20.02
CA GLY A 44 5.48 7.92 20.97
C GLY A 44 6.58 6.85 20.87
N GLU A 45 6.35 5.77 20.11
CA GLU A 45 7.24 4.61 20.07
C GLU A 45 8.67 4.96 19.65
N SER A 46 9.60 4.53 20.49
CA SER A 46 11.03 4.81 20.40
C SER A 46 11.87 3.60 20.74
N TYR A 47 13.15 3.63 20.36
CA TYR A 47 14.08 2.54 20.63
C TYR A 47 15.03 2.93 21.78
N GLU A 48 15.02 2.17 22.87
CA GLU A 48 15.93 2.42 24.00
C GLU A 48 17.41 2.48 23.59
N PRO A 49 17.94 1.62 22.69
CA PRO A 49 19.36 1.67 22.32
C PRO A 49 19.82 2.98 21.68
N THR A 50 18.91 3.73 21.04
CA THR A 50 19.23 4.99 20.35
C THR A 50 18.73 6.21 21.11
N SER A 51 17.54 6.14 21.71
CA SER A 51 16.87 7.28 22.36
C SER A 51 16.94 7.24 23.89
N GLY A 52 17.38 6.13 24.50
CA GLY A 52 17.41 5.96 25.95
C GLY A 52 16.03 5.83 26.60
N THR A 53 14.97 5.74 25.81
CA THR A 53 13.57 5.56 26.23
C THR A 53 12.81 4.82 25.14
N ASP A 54 11.79 4.06 25.51
CA ASP A 54 10.89 3.37 24.58
C ASP A 54 9.71 4.26 24.14
N ASN A 55 9.55 5.42 24.78
CA ASN A 55 8.47 6.36 24.56
C ASN A 55 8.92 7.82 24.71
N LYS A 56 8.64 8.65 23.69
CA LYS A 56 8.82 10.12 23.74
C LYS A 56 7.63 10.84 23.10
N LYS A 57 7.54 12.16 23.24
CA LYS A 57 6.41 12.93 22.67
C LYS A 57 6.29 12.72 21.16
N TYR A 58 7.39 12.66 20.43
CA TYR A 58 7.43 12.29 19.01
C TYR A 58 8.46 11.19 18.84
N GLY A 59 8.00 9.95 18.76
CA GLY A 59 8.79 8.73 18.75
C GLY A 59 9.75 8.61 17.56
N ASP A 60 10.77 7.76 17.71
CA ASP A 60 11.67 7.39 16.61
C ASP A 60 10.91 6.72 15.46
N ILE A 61 9.71 6.23 15.74
CA ILE A 61 8.84 5.65 14.74
C ILE A 61 8.52 6.60 13.58
N PHE A 62 8.55 7.92 13.81
CA PHE A 62 8.40 8.91 12.74
C PHE A 62 9.60 8.95 11.79
N GLU A 63 10.81 8.65 12.28
CA GLU A 63 12.01 8.54 11.44
C GLU A 63 11.97 7.26 10.60
N VAL A 64 11.46 6.16 11.17
CA VAL A 64 11.19 4.92 10.42
C VAL A 64 10.14 5.14 9.33
N GLN A 65 9.06 5.88 9.65
CA GLN A 65 8.06 6.28 8.66
C GLN A 65 8.68 7.10 7.53
N ASP A 66 9.55 8.07 7.84
CA ASP A 66 10.21 8.89 6.82
C ASP A 66 11.15 8.06 5.95
N ALA A 67 11.91 7.14 6.54
CA ALA A 67 12.78 6.24 5.79
C ALA A 67 11.98 5.37 4.81
N LEU A 68 10.87 4.77 5.27
CA LEU A 68 9.99 3.97 4.41
C LEU A 68 9.33 4.81 3.31
N ALA A 69 8.76 5.97 3.67
CA ALA A 69 8.10 6.86 2.72
C ALA A 69 9.06 7.35 1.64
N ASN A 70 10.29 7.71 2.01
CA ASN A 70 11.32 8.13 1.06
C ASN A 70 11.79 6.98 0.17
N ALA A 71 11.90 5.76 0.69
CA ALA A 71 12.23 4.59 -0.12
C ALA A 71 11.13 4.30 -1.16
N LEU A 72 9.86 4.38 -0.77
CA LEU A 72 8.72 4.22 -1.68
C LEU A 72 8.66 5.33 -2.75
N LYS A 73 8.89 6.59 -2.35
CA LYS A 73 8.97 7.72 -3.30
C LYS A 73 10.09 7.52 -4.33
N LYS A 74 11.27 7.06 -3.91
CA LYS A 74 12.39 6.72 -4.81
C LYS A 74 12.06 5.61 -5.80
N LYS A 75 11.05 4.79 -5.52
CA LYS A 75 10.52 3.76 -6.43
C LYS A 75 9.39 4.26 -7.32
N GLY A 76 9.05 5.55 -7.27
CA GLY A 76 8.05 6.18 -8.13
C GLY A 76 6.63 6.20 -7.55
N PHE A 77 6.42 5.79 -6.29
CA PHE A 77 5.11 5.88 -5.66
C PHE A 77 4.85 7.28 -5.10
N GLU A 78 3.62 7.76 -5.25
CA GLU A 78 3.14 8.88 -4.43
C GLU A 78 2.92 8.39 -2.99
N VAL A 79 3.46 9.10 -2.01
CA VAL A 79 3.34 8.73 -0.59
C VAL A 79 2.93 9.94 0.22
N VAL A 80 1.86 9.77 1.00
CA VAL A 80 1.36 10.75 1.96
C VAL A 80 1.57 10.21 3.37
N ALA A 81 2.47 10.83 4.13
CA ALA A 81 2.76 10.48 5.50
C ALA A 81 2.09 11.48 6.46
N SER A 82 1.15 11.03 7.28
CA SER A 82 0.64 11.86 8.38
C SER A 82 1.65 11.90 9.51
N LYS A 83 1.87 13.11 10.03
CA LYS A 83 2.70 13.41 11.21
C LYS A 83 1.87 13.83 12.42
N ASP A 84 0.55 13.59 12.36
CA ASP A 84 -0.32 13.80 13.49
C ASP A 84 0.14 12.94 14.67
N ASN A 85 -0.04 13.48 15.87
CA ASN A 85 0.40 12.86 17.10
C ASN A 85 -0.80 12.37 17.89
N PHE A 86 -0.84 11.07 18.16
CA PHE A 86 -1.97 10.40 18.83
C PHE A 86 -1.64 10.00 20.27
N ASN A 87 -0.63 10.61 20.87
CA ASN A 87 -0.34 10.43 22.29
C ASN A 87 -1.55 10.82 23.17
N PRO A 88 -1.68 10.21 24.36
CA PRO A 88 -0.76 9.25 25.00
C PRO A 88 -0.71 7.87 24.31
N HIS A 89 0.32 7.06 24.63
CA HIS A 89 0.41 5.67 24.19
C HIS A 89 -0.54 4.82 25.05
N ASP A 90 -1.82 4.76 24.67
CA ASP A 90 -2.86 3.99 25.35
C ASP A 90 -3.83 3.33 24.34
N ALA A 91 -4.86 2.64 24.84
CA ALA A 91 -5.87 2.01 23.99
C ALA A 91 -6.66 3.01 23.12
N ASP A 92 -6.82 4.25 23.59
CA ASP A 92 -7.55 5.31 22.91
C ASP A 92 -6.73 5.92 21.75
N ALA A 93 -5.44 5.58 21.63
CA ALA A 93 -4.60 5.96 20.49
C ALA A 93 -5.23 5.53 19.16
N TYR A 94 -5.86 4.35 19.11
CA TYR A 94 -6.59 3.90 17.93
C TYR A 94 -7.83 4.75 17.63
N MET A 95 -8.56 5.22 18.64
CA MET A 95 -9.69 6.14 18.41
C MET A 95 -9.21 7.50 17.89
N ARG A 96 -8.05 7.98 18.35
CA ARG A 96 -7.43 9.23 17.85
C ARG A 96 -6.93 9.05 16.42
N SER A 97 -6.13 8.02 16.15
CA SER A 97 -5.55 7.77 14.83
C SER A 97 -6.62 7.44 13.78
N ARG A 98 -7.73 6.81 14.16
CA ARG A 98 -8.84 6.50 13.25
C ARG A 98 -9.40 7.74 12.55
N ARG A 99 -9.45 8.89 13.24
CA ARG A 99 -9.94 10.16 12.65
C ARG A 99 -9.03 10.61 11.51
N THR A 100 -7.71 10.60 11.73
CA THR A 100 -6.72 10.90 10.69
C THR A 100 -6.72 9.85 9.58
N ALA A 101 -6.82 8.56 9.92
CA ALA A 101 -6.91 7.49 8.94
C ALA A 101 -8.14 7.67 8.01
N ALA A 102 -9.29 8.05 8.55
CA ALA A 102 -10.49 8.37 7.77
C ALA A 102 -10.33 9.61 6.88
N GLN A 103 -9.55 10.62 7.30
CA GLN A 103 -9.19 11.75 6.45
C GLN A 103 -8.25 11.32 5.31
N LEU A 104 -7.27 10.45 5.59
CA LEU A 104 -6.36 9.91 4.59
C LEU A 104 -7.10 9.09 3.52
N LEU A 105 -8.20 8.40 3.88
CA LEU A 105 -9.05 7.67 2.92
C LEU A 105 -9.64 8.56 1.82
N GLN A 106 -9.87 9.85 2.10
CA GLN A 106 -10.40 10.79 1.10
C GLN A 106 -9.43 10.98 -0.09
N LYS A 107 -8.14 10.64 0.10
CA LYS A 107 -7.14 10.63 -0.97
C LYS A 107 -7.21 9.39 -1.85
N ARG A 108 -8.16 8.47 -1.59
CA ARG A 108 -8.35 7.19 -2.29
C ARG A 108 -7.05 6.38 -2.37
N PRO A 109 -6.41 6.10 -1.23
CA PRO A 109 -5.12 5.42 -1.22
C PRO A 109 -5.23 3.99 -1.73
N VAL A 110 -4.14 3.48 -2.32
CA VAL A 110 -4.06 2.07 -2.76
C VAL A 110 -3.56 1.13 -1.68
N VAL A 111 -2.88 1.68 -0.66
CA VAL A 111 -2.39 0.96 0.53
C VAL A 111 -2.43 1.92 1.71
N MET A 112 -2.86 1.42 2.88
CA MET A 112 -2.71 2.10 4.16
C MET A 112 -1.72 1.35 5.05
N ILE A 113 -0.73 2.05 5.59
CA ILE A 113 0.30 1.47 6.45
C ILE A 113 0.29 2.17 7.81
N ASP A 114 -0.02 1.42 8.86
CA ASP A 114 0.21 1.85 10.25
C ASP A 114 1.60 1.35 10.67
N ILE A 115 2.50 2.25 11.03
CA ILE A 115 3.91 1.95 11.29
C ILE A 115 4.17 1.96 12.79
N HIS A 116 4.70 0.85 13.30
CA HIS A 116 4.92 0.60 14.72
C HIS A 116 6.32 0.05 14.99
N ARG A 117 6.75 0.16 16.23
CA ARG A 117 7.78 -0.68 16.84
C ARG A 117 7.09 -1.82 17.58
N ASP A 118 7.63 -3.04 17.57
CA ASP A 118 7.09 -4.08 18.44
C ASP A 118 7.48 -3.85 19.90
N GLY A 119 6.66 -4.31 20.83
CA GLY A 119 6.88 -4.24 22.28
C GLY A 119 7.62 -5.46 22.87
N ILE A 120 8.21 -6.35 22.06
CA ILE A 120 8.93 -7.54 22.58
C ILE A 120 10.25 -7.12 23.24
N PRO A 121 10.44 -7.27 24.57
CA PRO A 121 11.62 -6.73 25.24
C PRO A 121 12.95 -7.32 24.77
N ASN A 122 12.94 -8.56 24.28
CA ASN A 122 14.15 -9.23 23.83
C ASN A 122 14.49 -8.85 22.37
N ALA A 123 15.43 -7.92 22.20
CA ALA A 123 15.92 -7.48 20.89
C ALA A 123 16.46 -8.61 19.98
N SER A 124 16.93 -9.73 20.54
CA SER A 124 17.37 -10.88 19.72
C SER A 124 16.22 -11.54 18.95
N TYR A 125 14.96 -11.32 19.36
CA TYR A 125 13.79 -11.80 18.64
C TYR A 125 13.76 -11.27 17.20
N TYR A 126 14.10 -9.98 17.03
CA TYR A 126 14.08 -9.29 15.74
C TYR A 126 15.44 -9.19 15.06
N ARG A 127 16.55 -9.30 15.79
CA ARG A 127 17.89 -9.23 15.18
C ARG A 127 18.09 -10.37 14.18
N ARG A 128 18.46 -10.03 12.94
CA ARG A 128 18.73 -10.98 11.86
C ARG A 128 19.93 -10.54 11.04
N GLU A 129 20.60 -11.51 10.44
CA GLU A 129 21.52 -11.24 9.33
C GLU A 129 20.78 -11.47 8.01
N VAL A 130 20.70 -10.45 7.18
CA VAL A 130 20.10 -10.50 5.85
C VAL A 130 21.11 -9.93 4.87
N SER A 131 21.49 -10.72 3.86
CA SER A 131 22.49 -10.33 2.85
C SER A 131 23.82 -9.82 3.45
N GLY A 132 24.29 -10.45 4.54
CA GLY A 132 25.53 -10.07 5.24
C GLY A 132 25.43 -8.81 6.11
N GLN A 133 24.22 -8.26 6.30
CA GLN A 133 23.97 -7.10 7.15
C GLN A 133 23.13 -7.48 8.35
N GLN A 134 23.53 -7.00 9.54
CA GLN A 134 22.70 -7.10 10.73
C GLN A 134 21.56 -6.08 10.65
N VAL A 135 20.33 -6.58 10.70
CA VAL A 135 19.09 -5.80 10.57
C VAL A 135 18.11 -6.16 11.68
N ALA A 136 17.16 -5.26 11.95
CA ALA A 136 15.94 -5.61 12.64
C ALA A 136 14.94 -6.16 11.61
N ALA A 137 14.56 -7.43 11.75
CA ALA A 137 13.49 -8.00 10.95
C ALA A 137 12.15 -7.30 11.24
N THR A 138 11.25 -7.33 10.28
CA THR A 138 9.92 -6.75 10.41
C THR A 138 8.87 -7.82 10.59
N ARG A 139 7.77 -7.46 11.24
CA ARG A 139 6.56 -8.27 11.32
C ARG A 139 5.42 -7.55 10.62
N LEU A 140 4.61 -8.31 9.90
CA LEU A 140 3.34 -7.84 9.35
C LEU A 140 2.20 -8.23 10.30
N VAL A 141 1.34 -7.30 10.68
CA VAL A 141 0.23 -7.54 11.60
C VAL A 141 -1.09 -7.41 10.87
N VAL A 142 -1.94 -8.44 10.98
CA VAL A 142 -3.31 -8.42 10.47
C VAL A 142 -4.28 -8.75 11.60
N GLY A 143 -5.19 -7.82 11.86
CA GLY A 143 -6.22 -7.95 12.87
C GLY A 143 -7.30 -8.95 12.49
N ARG A 144 -7.78 -9.70 13.48
CA ARG A 144 -8.89 -10.66 13.32
C ARG A 144 -10.27 -10.02 13.37
N GLN A 145 -10.35 -8.82 13.94
CA GLN A 145 -11.60 -8.11 14.28
C GLN A 145 -11.86 -6.93 13.32
N ASN A 146 -11.56 -7.12 12.04
CA ASN A 146 -11.93 -6.19 10.97
C ASN A 146 -12.61 -6.94 9.82
N ALA A 147 -13.50 -6.26 9.09
CA ALA A 147 -14.25 -6.84 7.97
C ALA A 147 -13.35 -7.22 6.78
N ASN A 148 -12.21 -6.54 6.62
CA ASN A 148 -11.26 -6.74 5.52
C ASN A 148 -10.20 -7.81 5.82
N ARG A 149 -10.32 -8.58 6.91
CA ARG A 149 -9.24 -9.44 7.41
C ARG A 149 -8.71 -10.42 6.37
N GLY A 150 -9.61 -10.98 5.54
CA GLY A 150 -9.22 -11.92 4.48
C GLY A 150 -8.37 -11.24 3.40
N VAL A 151 -8.83 -10.11 2.87
CA VAL A 151 -8.11 -9.38 1.81
C VAL A 151 -6.81 -8.75 2.33
N ASN A 152 -6.79 -8.30 3.58
CA ASN A 152 -5.57 -7.77 4.21
C ASN A 152 -4.55 -8.89 4.51
N PHE A 153 -5.02 -10.10 4.83
CA PHE A 153 -4.14 -11.26 5.00
C PHE A 153 -3.49 -11.69 3.69
N GLU A 154 -4.26 -11.74 2.61
CA GLU A 154 -3.70 -12.05 1.28
C GLU A 154 -2.71 -10.99 0.82
N PHE A 155 -2.98 -9.71 1.11
CA PHE A 155 -2.03 -8.63 0.87
C PHE A 155 -0.73 -8.81 1.69
N ALA A 156 -0.84 -9.16 2.98
CA ALA A 156 0.32 -9.46 3.82
C ALA A 156 1.16 -10.64 3.29
N LYS A 157 0.50 -11.70 2.78
CA LYS A 157 1.17 -12.83 2.12
C LYS A 157 1.94 -12.40 0.88
N GLN A 158 1.36 -11.52 0.06
CA GLN A 158 2.04 -10.99 -1.13
C GLN A 158 3.30 -10.19 -0.76
N ILE A 159 3.21 -9.32 0.26
CA ILE A 159 4.37 -8.59 0.78
C ILE A 159 5.44 -9.57 1.28
N LYS A 160 5.05 -10.54 2.11
CA LYS A 160 5.99 -11.51 2.66
C LYS A 160 6.65 -12.34 1.56
N ALA A 161 5.90 -12.86 0.59
CA ALA A 161 6.46 -13.63 -0.52
C ALA A 161 7.44 -12.80 -1.37
N ALA A 162 7.14 -11.53 -1.63
CA ALA A 162 8.06 -10.64 -2.33
C ALA A 162 9.33 -10.36 -1.50
N ALA A 163 9.19 -10.12 -0.19
CA ALA A 163 10.31 -9.93 0.71
C ALA A 163 11.18 -11.18 0.82
N ASP A 164 10.59 -12.37 0.97
CA ASP A 164 11.32 -13.63 1.06
C ASP A 164 12.10 -13.94 -0.23
N LYS A 165 11.59 -13.51 -1.40
CA LYS A 165 12.30 -13.64 -2.67
C LYS A 165 13.50 -12.70 -2.80
N LEU A 166 13.37 -11.46 -2.33
CA LEU A 166 14.40 -10.41 -2.49
C LEU A 166 15.42 -10.39 -1.36
N HIS A 167 14.94 -10.60 -0.13
CA HIS A 167 15.66 -10.48 1.13
C HIS A 167 15.16 -11.55 2.11
N PRO A 168 15.53 -12.83 1.91
CA PRO A 168 15.08 -13.92 2.78
C PRO A 168 15.31 -13.62 4.26
N GLY A 169 14.24 -13.75 5.07
CA GLY A 169 14.31 -13.53 6.52
C GLY A 169 14.11 -12.07 6.98
N LEU A 170 13.98 -11.10 6.05
CA LEU A 170 13.69 -9.71 6.41
C LEU A 170 12.30 -9.56 7.04
N VAL A 171 11.27 -10.14 6.43
CA VAL A 171 9.92 -10.22 7.01
C VAL A 171 9.82 -11.52 7.78
N ARG A 172 9.88 -11.43 9.10
CA ARG A 172 9.89 -12.59 10.00
C ARG A 172 8.60 -13.40 9.90
N GLU A 173 7.46 -12.74 10.07
CA GLU A 173 6.17 -13.42 10.18
C GLU A 173 5.00 -12.51 9.77
N ILE A 174 3.85 -13.14 9.52
CA ILE A 174 2.55 -12.47 9.49
C ILE A 174 1.84 -12.87 10.78
N PHE A 175 1.65 -11.91 11.67
CA PHE A 175 1.02 -12.12 12.96
C PHE A 175 -0.50 -11.89 12.87
N TRP A 176 -1.25 -12.94 13.18
CA TRP A 176 -2.72 -12.97 13.14
C TRP A 176 -3.31 -12.46 14.46
N ALA A 177 -3.26 -11.15 14.64
CA ALA A 177 -3.42 -10.51 15.93
C ALA A 177 -4.89 -10.30 16.37
N LYS A 178 -5.12 -10.27 17.68
CA LYS A 178 -6.41 -9.89 18.25
C LYS A 178 -6.54 -8.37 18.22
N GLY A 179 -7.37 -7.86 17.32
CA GLY A 179 -7.64 -6.43 17.21
C GLY A 179 -8.18 -6.05 15.84
N ASN A 180 -8.50 -4.78 15.67
CA ASN A 180 -8.91 -4.20 14.41
C ASN A 180 -7.75 -3.45 13.72
N TYR A 181 -7.01 -2.62 14.46
CA TYR A 181 -5.88 -1.83 13.97
C TYR A 181 -6.22 -0.85 12.83
N ASN A 182 -7.44 -0.30 12.84
CA ASN A 182 -8.02 0.52 11.76
C ASN A 182 -8.10 -0.18 10.39
N GLN A 183 -7.88 -1.49 10.33
CA GLN A 183 -7.82 -2.25 9.07
C GLN A 183 -9.20 -2.50 8.45
N ASP A 184 -10.28 -2.20 9.16
CA ASP A 184 -11.64 -2.20 8.62
C ASP A 184 -11.92 -1.02 7.68
N LEU A 185 -11.13 0.06 7.77
CA LEU A 185 -11.35 1.28 6.99
C LEU A 185 -11.17 1.09 5.48
N ALA A 186 -10.23 0.23 5.06
CA ALA A 186 -9.97 -0.06 3.66
C ALA A 186 -9.33 -1.44 3.46
N PRO A 187 -9.51 -2.06 2.26
CA PRO A 187 -8.68 -3.18 1.86
C PRO A 187 -7.23 -2.73 1.68
N ARG A 188 -6.29 -3.69 1.72
CA ARG A 188 -4.84 -3.42 1.68
C ARG A 188 -4.38 -2.46 2.79
N SER A 189 -5.01 -2.58 3.95
CA SER A 189 -4.57 -1.93 5.18
C SER A 189 -3.73 -2.91 5.99
N ILE A 190 -2.53 -2.49 6.39
CA ILE A 190 -1.59 -3.35 7.11
C ILE A 190 -0.87 -2.56 8.20
N LEU A 191 -0.56 -3.24 9.31
CA LEU A 191 0.34 -2.72 10.33
C LEU A 191 1.69 -3.40 10.16
N ILE A 192 2.78 -2.62 10.21
CA ILE A 192 4.15 -3.14 10.10
C ILE A 192 4.92 -2.74 11.35
N GLU A 193 5.45 -3.75 12.05
CA GLU A 193 6.31 -3.57 13.21
C GLU A 193 7.79 -3.67 12.78
N PHE A 194 8.59 -2.70 13.18
CA PHE A 194 10.01 -2.60 12.87
C PHE A 194 10.86 -2.83 14.12
N GLY A 195 11.24 -4.08 14.37
CA GLY A 195 12.10 -4.39 15.52
C GLY A 195 11.51 -4.02 16.88
N THR A 196 12.38 -3.89 17.87
CA THR A 196 12.09 -3.49 19.25
C THR A 196 13.24 -2.70 19.83
#